data_AF-A0A9X4FHV9-F1
#
_entry.id   AF-A0A9X4FHV9-F1
#
_cell.length_a   1.000
_cell.length_b   1.000
_cell.length_c   1.000
_cell.angle_alpha   90.00
_cell.angle_beta   90.00
_cell.angle_gamma   90.00
#
_symmetry.space_group_name_H-M   'P 1'
#
loop_
_entity.id
_entity.type
_entity.pdbx_description
1 polymer ?
#
loop_
_entity_poly.entity_id
_entity_poly.type
_entity_poly.pdbx_seq_one_letter_code
_entity_poly.pdbx_strand_id
1 'polypeptide(L)'
;MTEYWNQFLSLMMGMNIISEQKEILLPYSHWPLLAFLLSLSLIYKIQKSKKWVTKSINMLVGNGISSTYIAIVTLVFGALFSVFSNELKSEMQGGVGYTVILSLIGLMSLFFVLNRNDYVIQKEVKEKENKLDRQINNLKIHLSNMPPKTVLSHISQHVIALNELARQDSIEVEEKVKEILSSIVKLAALWDGHEKPEEVDYNINFMVLLDSQAVKLAIKQGESDFSRAINESPFFLYSDNLDSCLDNCDAILYTKRAYSVSTNGAKESNPEEPCMCLPVTYSQSEVKTKQPNLFGAPACIVESKAIYIPNTSEALQRFIREAQSTHVRFSKHYQNLLEEYYEGCKFSIYSIPLKDKDGFIFSVVNIYQGFIGTDDKLILRSEEHASSFYHLMSPICNLLAQVLDSESRDSSSKPDELGVVGEGG
;
A
#
# COMPACT_ATOMS: atom_id res chain seq x y z
N MET A 1 -26.54 -54.32 29.41
CA MET A 1 -27.30 -53.58 30.45
C MET A 1 -27.30 -54.34 31.78
N THR A 2 -27.60 -55.63 31.80
CA THR A 2 -27.56 -56.50 33.00
C THR A 2 -26.15 -56.71 33.58
N GLU A 3 -25.12 -56.75 32.73
CA GLU A 3 -23.73 -56.96 33.15
C GLU A 3 -23.12 -55.75 33.90
N TYR A 4 -23.48 -54.52 33.48
CA TYR A 4 -23.11 -53.28 34.15
C TYR A 4 -23.86 -53.09 35.48
N TRP A 5 -25.10 -53.57 35.56
CA TRP A 5 -25.87 -53.56 36.82
C TRP A 5 -25.25 -54.50 37.86
N ASN A 6 -24.79 -55.68 37.45
CA ASN A 6 -24.12 -56.62 38.36
C ASN A 6 -22.74 -56.11 38.82
N GLN A 7 -22.01 -55.38 37.98
CA GLN A 7 -20.75 -54.73 38.39
C GLN A 7 -21.00 -53.57 39.37
N PHE A 8 -22.09 -52.81 39.19
CA PHE A 8 -22.50 -51.75 40.11
C PHE A 8 -22.93 -52.29 41.49
N LEU A 9 -23.70 -53.39 41.52
CA LEU A 9 -24.08 -54.09 42.75
C LEU A 9 -22.89 -54.71 43.49
N SER A 10 -21.91 -55.26 42.76
CA SER A 10 -20.64 -55.76 43.30
C SER A 10 -19.81 -54.63 43.95
N LEU A 11 -19.76 -53.46 43.30
CA LEU A 11 -19.08 -52.28 43.85
C LEU A 11 -19.77 -51.77 45.12
N MET A 12 -21.10 -51.75 45.13
CA MET A 12 -21.91 -51.32 46.29
C MET A 12 -21.82 -52.31 47.46
N MET A 13 -21.75 -53.62 47.21
CA MET A 13 -21.48 -54.63 48.24
C MET A 13 -20.05 -54.53 48.79
N GLY A 14 -19.06 -54.24 47.94
CA GLY A 14 -17.69 -53.97 48.37
C GLY A 14 -17.56 -52.75 49.28
N MET A 15 -18.38 -51.71 49.04
CA MET A 15 -18.45 -50.52 49.92
C MET A 15 -19.13 -50.81 51.26
N ASN A 16 -20.09 -51.74 51.31
CA ASN A 16 -20.75 -52.14 52.55
C ASN A 16 -19.81 -52.93 53.50
N ILE A 17 -18.91 -53.75 52.94
CA ILE A 17 -17.87 -54.48 53.69
C ILE A 17 -16.83 -53.51 54.30
N ILE A 18 -16.60 -52.36 53.67
CA ILE A 18 -15.70 -51.31 54.21
C ILE A 18 -16.38 -50.57 55.38
N SER A 19 -17.71 -50.59 55.47
CA SER A 19 -18.44 -49.92 56.57
C SER A 19 -18.38 -50.69 57.91
N GLU A 20 -18.13 -52.00 57.88
CA GLU A 20 -18.01 -52.85 59.08
C GLU A 20 -16.61 -52.84 59.71
N GLN A 21 -15.59 -52.26 59.06
CA GLN A 21 -14.24 -52.11 59.63
C GLN A 21 -13.99 -50.73 60.25
N LYS A 22 -15.02 -50.16 60.89
CA LYS A 22 -15.01 -48.78 61.42
C LYS A 22 -14.07 -48.56 62.63
N GLU A 23 -13.47 -49.60 63.20
CA GLU A 23 -12.72 -49.50 64.48
C GLU A 23 -11.19 -49.62 64.39
N ILE A 24 -10.56 -49.82 63.22
CA ILE A 24 -9.09 -50.08 63.17
C ILE A 24 -8.26 -48.98 62.49
N LEU A 25 -8.85 -47.89 62.00
CA LEU A 25 -8.09 -46.82 61.31
C LEU A 25 -8.35 -45.41 61.89
N LEU A 26 -7.86 -45.18 63.10
CA LEU A 26 -7.47 -43.85 63.60
C LEU A 26 -6.02 -43.97 64.08
N PRO A 27 -5.04 -43.30 63.45
CA PRO A 27 -5.00 -41.83 63.47
C PRO A 27 -4.41 -41.22 62.18
N TYR A 28 -5.25 -40.77 61.24
CA TYR A 28 -4.77 -40.01 60.07
C TYR A 28 -5.75 -38.90 59.67
N SER A 29 -6.00 -37.95 60.59
CA SER A 29 -6.90 -36.81 60.39
C SER A 29 -6.39 -35.73 59.41
N HIS A 30 -5.15 -35.84 58.92
CA HIS A 30 -4.52 -34.81 58.08
C HIS A 30 -4.15 -35.26 56.66
N TRP A 31 -4.18 -36.58 56.39
CA TRP A 31 -3.84 -37.14 55.09
C TRP A 31 -4.79 -36.74 53.96
N PRO A 32 -6.11 -36.63 54.18
CA PRO A 32 -7.04 -36.16 53.15
C PRO A 32 -6.79 -34.70 52.76
N LEU A 33 -6.42 -33.86 53.75
CA LEU A 33 -6.12 -32.44 53.54
C LEU A 33 -4.77 -32.25 52.82
N LEU A 34 -3.79 -33.12 53.12
CA LEU A 34 -2.52 -33.17 52.40
C LEU A 34 -2.71 -33.64 50.94
N ALA A 35 -3.53 -34.68 50.72
CA ALA A 35 -3.89 -35.14 49.38
C ALA A 35 -4.64 -34.08 48.57
N PHE A 36 -5.48 -33.28 49.25
CA PHE A 36 -6.18 -32.13 48.67
C PHE A 36 -5.22 -30.99 48.28
N LEU A 37 -4.27 -30.63 49.14
CA LEU A 37 -3.26 -29.61 48.81
C LEU A 37 -2.29 -30.07 47.72
N LEU A 38 -1.96 -31.37 47.70
CA LEU A 38 -1.11 -31.97 46.66
C LEU A 38 -1.82 -32.04 45.31
N SER A 39 -3.12 -32.33 45.27
CA SER A 39 -3.90 -32.32 44.02
C SER A 39 -4.05 -30.90 43.46
N LEU A 40 -4.30 -29.90 44.32
CA LEU A 40 -4.29 -28.47 43.95
C LEU A 40 -2.93 -28.01 43.40
N SER A 41 -1.84 -28.41 44.04
CA SER A 41 -0.47 -28.13 43.59
C SER A 41 -0.14 -28.79 42.25
N LEU A 42 -0.56 -30.04 42.05
CA LEU A 42 -0.38 -30.79 40.82
C LEU A 42 -1.17 -30.15 39.67
N ILE A 43 -2.43 -29.77 39.91
CA ILE A 43 -3.30 -29.10 38.94
C ILE A 43 -2.72 -27.73 38.55
N TYR A 44 -2.25 -26.94 39.53
CA TYR A 44 -1.58 -25.66 39.26
C TYR A 44 -0.29 -25.83 38.46
N LYS A 45 0.51 -26.87 38.75
CA LYS A 45 1.72 -27.19 37.97
C LYS A 45 1.39 -27.66 36.55
N ILE A 46 0.34 -28.45 36.35
CA ILE A 46 -0.12 -28.87 35.01
C ILE A 46 -0.61 -27.65 34.21
N GLN A 47 -1.27 -26.69 34.86
CA GLN A 47 -1.70 -25.43 34.23
C GLN A 47 -0.51 -24.57 33.78
N LYS A 48 0.59 -24.59 34.54
CA LYS A 48 1.83 -23.85 34.22
C LYS A 48 2.74 -24.61 33.23
N SER A 49 2.60 -25.93 33.13
CA SER A 49 3.49 -26.81 32.36
C SER A 49 2.97 -27.10 30.95
N LYS A 50 3.44 -26.27 30.00
CA LYS A 50 3.66 -26.53 28.57
C LYS A 50 2.45 -26.84 27.65
N LYS A 51 2.48 -26.11 26.52
CA LYS A 51 1.61 -26.08 25.33
C LYS A 51 1.11 -27.41 24.74
N TRP A 52 1.61 -28.58 25.17
CA TRP A 52 1.29 -29.87 24.53
C TRP A 52 0.04 -30.52 25.13
N VAL A 53 -0.11 -30.51 26.47
CA VAL A 53 -1.32 -31.02 27.15
C VAL A 53 -2.53 -30.13 26.83
N THR A 54 -2.32 -28.82 26.76
CA THR A 54 -3.37 -27.89 26.34
C THR A 54 -3.74 -28.06 24.87
N LYS A 55 -2.81 -28.37 23.97
CA LYS A 55 -3.11 -28.62 22.55
C LYS A 55 -3.91 -29.91 22.33
N SER A 56 -3.54 -31.02 22.97
CA SER A 56 -4.27 -32.28 22.84
C SER A 56 -5.67 -32.22 23.46
N ILE A 57 -5.83 -31.55 24.61
CA ILE A 57 -7.14 -31.34 25.22
C ILE A 57 -7.99 -30.34 24.41
N ASN A 58 -7.39 -29.29 23.85
CA ASN A 58 -8.12 -28.34 22.98
C ASN A 58 -8.56 -29.00 21.66
N MET A 59 -7.84 -30.00 21.15
CA MET A 59 -8.23 -30.74 19.95
C MET A 59 -9.40 -31.70 20.23
N LEU A 60 -9.50 -32.22 21.45
CA LEU A 60 -10.64 -33.00 21.93
C LEU A 60 -11.86 -32.13 22.27
N VAL A 61 -11.63 -30.90 22.77
CA VAL A 61 -12.69 -29.97 23.20
C VAL A 61 -13.21 -29.05 22.08
N GLY A 62 -12.44 -28.87 21.00
CA GLY A 62 -12.88 -28.06 19.84
C GLY A 62 -14.01 -28.69 19.00
N ASN A 63 -14.35 -29.96 19.23
CA ASN A 63 -15.50 -30.59 18.61
C ASN A 63 -16.73 -30.42 19.53
N GLY A 64 -17.86 -29.93 19.01
CA GLY A 64 -19.10 -29.67 19.77
C GLY A 64 -19.70 -30.87 20.54
N ILE A 65 -19.14 -32.07 20.35
CA ILE A 65 -19.43 -33.28 21.12
C ILE A 65 -18.94 -33.16 22.58
N SER A 66 -17.83 -32.45 22.80
CA SER A 66 -17.20 -32.31 24.12
C SER A 66 -17.95 -31.35 25.06
N SER A 67 -18.48 -30.24 24.55
CA SER A 67 -19.31 -29.30 25.31
C SER A 67 -20.60 -29.97 25.80
N THR A 68 -21.15 -30.87 24.98
CA THR A 68 -22.33 -31.68 25.32
C THR A 68 -22.01 -32.70 26.41
N TYR A 69 -20.87 -33.39 26.33
CA TYR A 69 -20.43 -34.35 27.35
C TYR A 69 -20.18 -33.67 28.70
N ILE A 70 -19.56 -32.49 28.66
CA ILE A 70 -19.30 -31.65 29.83
C ILE A 70 -20.61 -31.18 30.49
N ALA A 71 -21.60 -30.79 29.69
CA ALA A 71 -22.92 -30.42 30.17
C ALA A 71 -23.63 -31.60 30.85
N ILE A 72 -23.53 -32.81 30.29
CA ILE A 72 -24.11 -34.03 30.86
C ILE A 72 -23.44 -34.38 32.19
N VAL A 73 -22.11 -34.34 32.27
CA VAL A 73 -21.38 -34.61 33.52
C VAL A 73 -21.75 -33.59 34.60
N THR A 74 -21.89 -32.32 34.22
CA THR A 74 -22.35 -31.25 35.11
C THR A 74 -23.76 -31.49 35.64
N LEU A 75 -24.69 -31.90 34.77
CA LEU A 75 -26.07 -32.22 35.15
C LEU A 75 -26.15 -33.42 36.10
N VAL A 76 -25.37 -34.47 35.81
CA VAL A 76 -25.31 -35.68 36.65
C VAL A 76 -24.69 -35.37 38.01
N PHE A 77 -23.61 -34.58 38.06
CA PHE A 77 -23.01 -34.16 39.33
C PHE A 77 -23.93 -33.25 40.15
N GLY A 78 -24.62 -32.30 39.50
CA GLY A 78 -25.62 -31.45 40.15
C GLY A 78 -26.78 -32.27 40.74
N ALA A 79 -27.23 -33.30 40.01
CA ALA A 79 -28.26 -34.22 40.49
C ALA A 79 -27.79 -35.05 41.69
N LEU A 80 -26.57 -35.59 41.65
CA LEU A 80 -25.97 -36.32 42.77
C LEU A 80 -25.83 -35.43 44.01
N PHE A 81 -25.35 -34.20 43.84
CA PHE A 81 -25.21 -33.24 44.94
C PHE A 81 -26.57 -32.90 45.58
N SER A 82 -27.62 -32.79 44.76
CA SER A 82 -28.99 -32.56 45.23
C SER A 82 -29.51 -33.72 46.08
N VAL A 83 -29.33 -34.96 45.59
CA VAL A 83 -29.76 -36.19 46.27
C VAL A 83 -29.04 -36.39 47.61
N PHE A 84 -27.73 -36.12 47.66
CA PHE A 84 -26.92 -36.29 48.87
C PHE A 84 -26.89 -35.05 49.80
N SER A 85 -27.69 -34.02 49.52
CA SER A 85 -27.64 -32.76 50.27
C SER A 85 -28.04 -32.89 51.76
N ASN A 86 -28.96 -33.82 52.07
CA ASN A 86 -29.41 -34.06 53.45
C ASN A 86 -28.34 -34.77 54.31
N GLU A 87 -27.56 -35.67 53.71
CA GLU A 87 -26.46 -36.37 54.37
C GLU A 87 -25.22 -35.47 54.53
N LEU A 88 -24.95 -34.60 53.55
CA LEU A 88 -23.96 -33.53 53.67
C LEU A 88 -24.26 -32.58 54.83
N LYS A 89 -25.54 -32.26 55.06
CA LYS A 89 -25.98 -31.37 56.14
C LYS A 89 -25.78 -31.98 57.52
N SER A 90 -25.92 -33.31 57.65
CA SER A 90 -25.71 -34.00 58.92
C SER A 90 -24.22 -34.21 59.22
N GLU A 91 -23.40 -34.52 58.21
CA GLU A 91 -21.94 -34.66 58.39
C GLU A 91 -21.25 -33.31 58.70
N MET A 92 -21.71 -32.19 58.13
CA MET A 92 -21.15 -30.86 58.46
C MET A 92 -21.32 -30.46 59.94
N GLN A 93 -22.27 -31.05 60.68
CA GLN A 93 -22.48 -30.78 62.11
C GLN A 93 -21.70 -31.73 63.04
N GLY A 94 -21.19 -32.85 62.54
CA GLY A 94 -20.56 -33.91 63.36
C GLY A 94 -19.07 -34.18 63.09
N GLY A 95 -18.49 -33.59 62.04
CA GLY A 95 -17.08 -33.77 61.65
C GLY A 95 -16.94 -34.00 60.14
N VAL A 96 -15.76 -33.71 59.57
CA VAL A 96 -15.56 -33.74 58.10
C VAL A 96 -15.62 -35.18 57.57
N GLY A 97 -16.81 -35.60 57.13
CA GLY A 97 -17.03 -36.88 56.46
C GLY A 97 -16.58 -36.88 55.00
N TYR A 98 -16.43 -38.07 54.43
CA TYR A 98 -15.95 -38.30 53.06
C TYR A 98 -16.87 -37.67 52.00
N THR A 99 -18.17 -37.49 52.30
CA THR A 99 -19.13 -36.88 51.38
C THR A 99 -18.84 -35.38 51.16
N VAL A 100 -18.40 -34.67 52.20
CA VAL A 100 -18.02 -33.25 52.13
C VAL A 100 -16.80 -33.05 51.24
N ILE A 101 -15.85 -33.99 51.25
CA ILE A 101 -14.65 -33.93 50.39
C ILE A 101 -15.02 -34.19 48.93
N LEU A 102 -15.88 -35.19 48.66
CA LEU A 102 -16.36 -35.47 47.31
C LEU A 102 -17.16 -34.31 46.71
N SER A 103 -17.96 -33.64 47.53
CA SER A 103 -18.78 -32.50 47.12
C SER A 103 -17.92 -31.28 46.78
N LEU A 104 -16.83 -31.06 47.53
CA LEU A 104 -15.85 -29.98 47.29
C LEU A 104 -15.00 -30.25 46.02
N ILE A 105 -14.62 -31.51 45.78
CA ILE A 105 -13.97 -31.93 44.53
C ILE A 105 -14.92 -31.74 43.33
N GLY A 106 -16.22 -32.05 43.49
CA GLY A 106 -17.25 -31.82 42.47
C GLY A 106 -17.46 -30.33 42.14
N LEU A 107 -17.50 -29.45 43.15
CA LEU A 107 -17.60 -28.01 42.93
C LEU A 107 -16.34 -27.44 42.24
N MET A 108 -15.16 -27.94 42.61
CA MET A 108 -13.90 -27.52 41.97
C MET A 108 -13.80 -27.98 40.53
N SER A 109 -14.27 -29.18 40.20
CA SER A 109 -14.28 -29.67 38.81
C SER A 109 -15.27 -28.88 37.95
N LEU A 110 -16.45 -28.55 38.49
CA LEU A 110 -17.43 -27.67 37.84
C LEU A 110 -16.86 -26.27 37.60
N PHE A 111 -16.25 -25.66 38.63
CA PHE A 111 -15.62 -24.35 38.51
C PHE A 111 -14.50 -24.34 37.46
N PHE A 112 -13.71 -25.42 37.37
CA PHE A 112 -12.66 -25.56 36.36
C PHE A 112 -13.24 -25.66 34.94
N VAL A 113 -14.31 -26.43 34.79
CA VAL A 113 -15.04 -26.58 33.52
C VAL A 113 -15.60 -25.23 33.04
N LEU A 114 -16.27 -24.49 33.92
CA LEU A 114 -16.92 -23.22 33.57
C LEU A 114 -15.89 -22.16 33.17
N ASN A 115 -14.85 -21.95 33.99
CA ASN A 115 -13.79 -20.98 33.67
C ASN A 115 -13.02 -21.33 32.39
N ARG A 116 -12.85 -22.63 32.10
CA ARG A 116 -12.18 -23.07 30.88
C ARG A 116 -13.05 -22.83 29.65
N ASN A 117 -14.36 -23.06 29.75
CA ASN A 117 -15.30 -22.78 28.67
C ASN A 117 -15.32 -21.28 28.35
N ASP A 118 -15.39 -20.43 29.37
CA ASP A 118 -15.33 -18.98 29.20
C ASP A 118 -14.01 -18.53 28.55
N TYR A 119 -12.88 -19.11 28.94
CA TYR A 119 -11.58 -18.81 28.32
C TYR A 119 -11.52 -19.22 26.84
N VAL A 120 -12.05 -20.40 26.47
CA VAL A 120 -12.07 -20.87 25.08
C VAL A 120 -12.99 -19.99 24.23
N ILE A 121 -14.19 -19.68 24.73
CA ILE A 121 -15.15 -18.80 24.04
C ILE A 121 -14.52 -17.42 23.82
N GLN A 122 -13.90 -16.83 24.85
CA GLN A 122 -13.22 -15.54 24.72
C GLN A 122 -12.08 -15.57 23.68
N LYS A 123 -11.33 -16.68 23.60
CA LYS A 123 -10.27 -16.83 22.60
C LYS A 123 -10.83 -16.91 21.18
N GLU A 124 -11.89 -17.68 20.96
CA GLU A 124 -12.54 -17.80 19.65
C GLU A 124 -13.18 -16.48 19.21
N VAL A 125 -13.83 -15.76 20.12
CA VAL A 125 -14.38 -14.42 19.85
C VAL A 125 -13.26 -13.48 19.44
N LYS A 126 -12.16 -13.43 20.19
CA LYS A 126 -11.01 -12.59 19.86
C LYS A 126 -10.36 -12.95 18.52
N GLU A 127 -10.27 -14.23 18.17
CA GLU A 127 -9.77 -14.66 16.85
C GLU A 127 -10.70 -14.25 15.70
N LYS A 128 -12.02 -14.30 15.91
CA LYS A 128 -13.02 -13.84 14.94
C LYS A 128 -13.00 -12.32 14.78
N GLU A 129 -12.90 -11.56 15.89
CA GLU A 129 -12.75 -10.10 15.87
C GLU A 129 -11.50 -9.70 15.08
N ASN A 130 -10.34 -10.29 15.37
CA ASN A 130 -9.11 -10.00 14.63
C ASN A 130 -9.21 -10.33 13.13
N LYS A 131 -9.96 -11.37 12.75
CA LYS A 131 -10.21 -11.68 11.33
C LYS A 131 -11.13 -10.65 10.68
N LEU A 132 -12.17 -10.22 11.40
CA LEU A 132 -13.10 -9.20 10.93
C LEU A 132 -12.39 -7.85 10.77
N ASP A 133 -11.55 -7.45 11.72
CA ASP A 133 -10.75 -6.22 11.66
C ASP A 133 -9.81 -6.21 10.45
N ARG A 134 -9.17 -7.36 10.15
CA ARG A 134 -8.35 -7.50 8.94
C ARG A 134 -9.18 -7.37 7.67
N GLN A 135 -10.37 -7.96 7.62
CA GLN A 135 -11.27 -7.83 6.48
C GLN A 135 -11.76 -6.39 6.31
N ILE A 136 -12.12 -5.71 7.39
CA ILE A 136 -12.52 -4.29 7.40
C ILE A 136 -11.37 -3.42 6.90
N ASN A 137 -10.14 -3.64 7.37
CA ASN A 137 -8.97 -2.89 6.90
C ASN A 137 -8.70 -3.13 5.40
N ASN A 138 -8.79 -4.38 4.93
CA ASN A 138 -8.62 -4.69 3.51
C ASN A 138 -9.73 -4.05 2.65
N LEU A 139 -10.98 -4.08 3.10
CA LEU A 139 -12.10 -3.41 2.45
C LEU A 139 -11.95 -1.89 2.46
N LYS A 140 -11.44 -1.31 3.55
CA LYS A 140 -11.17 0.12 3.67
C LYS A 140 -10.08 0.55 2.69
N ILE A 141 -9.03 -0.26 2.51
CA ILE A 141 -8.00 -0.05 1.49
C ILE A 141 -8.62 -0.14 0.08
N HIS A 142 -9.46 -1.14 -0.20
CA HIS A 142 -10.13 -1.27 -1.49
C HIS A 142 -11.10 -0.11 -1.79
N LEU A 143 -11.89 0.33 -0.81
CA LEU A 143 -12.82 1.44 -0.95
C LEU A 143 -12.11 2.78 -1.06
N SER A 144 -10.97 2.96 -0.38
CA SER A 144 -10.12 4.13 -0.58
C SER A 144 -9.48 4.15 -1.97
N ASN A 145 -9.48 3.04 -2.70
CA ASN A 145 -8.83 2.88 -4.01
C ASN A 145 -9.75 3.00 -5.21
N MET A 146 -11.04 3.24 -5.01
CA MET A 146 -11.96 3.56 -6.10
C MET A 146 -12.00 5.08 -6.33
N PRO A 147 -11.99 5.54 -7.60
CA PRO A 147 -12.22 6.96 -7.87
C PRO A 147 -13.60 7.40 -7.34
N PRO A 148 -13.74 8.67 -6.94
CA PRO A 148 -15.04 9.24 -6.64
C PRO A 148 -15.98 9.01 -7.83
N LYS A 149 -17.22 8.57 -7.58
CA LYS A 149 -18.18 8.18 -8.64
C LYS A 149 -18.43 9.30 -9.67
N THR A 150 -18.24 10.55 -9.27
CA THR A 150 -18.35 11.74 -10.12
C THR A 150 -17.21 11.82 -11.14
N VAL A 151 -16.00 11.36 -10.81
CA VAL A 151 -14.82 11.49 -11.68
C VAL A 151 -15.00 10.74 -12.99
N LEU A 152 -15.62 9.55 -12.97
CA LEU A 152 -15.87 8.79 -14.20
C LEU A 152 -16.82 9.53 -15.16
N SER A 153 -17.84 10.23 -14.65
CA SER A 153 -18.70 11.04 -15.53
C SER A 153 -17.97 12.24 -16.09
N HIS A 154 -17.13 12.90 -15.28
CA HIS A 154 -16.29 14.01 -15.74
C HIS A 154 -15.31 13.55 -16.83
N ILE A 155 -14.60 12.42 -16.65
CA ILE A 155 -13.70 11.87 -17.66
C ILE A 155 -14.44 11.64 -18.98
N SER A 156 -15.63 11.01 -18.93
CA SER A 156 -16.44 10.78 -20.13
C SER A 156 -16.82 12.09 -20.85
N GLN A 157 -17.26 13.10 -20.08
CA GLN A 157 -17.60 14.42 -20.63
C GLN A 157 -16.39 15.12 -21.26
N HIS A 158 -15.24 15.10 -20.60
CA HIS A 158 -13.99 15.66 -21.12
C HIS A 158 -13.54 14.94 -22.39
N VAL A 159 -13.62 13.60 -22.46
CA VAL A 159 -13.30 12.86 -23.68
C VAL A 159 -14.17 13.30 -24.85
N ILE A 160 -15.47 13.49 -24.64
CA ILE A 160 -16.38 13.94 -25.70
C ILE A 160 -16.03 15.37 -26.15
N ALA A 161 -15.92 16.31 -25.20
CA ALA A 161 -15.63 17.71 -25.49
C ALA A 161 -14.27 17.90 -26.18
N LEU A 162 -13.23 17.20 -25.73
CA LEU A 162 -11.91 17.28 -26.34
C LEU A 162 -11.87 16.64 -27.74
N ASN A 163 -12.64 15.57 -27.99
CA ASN A 163 -12.75 15.01 -29.34
C ASN A 163 -13.44 15.97 -30.30
N GLU A 164 -14.43 16.73 -29.85
CA GLU A 164 -15.05 17.79 -30.64
C GLU A 164 -14.06 18.92 -30.92
N LEU A 165 -13.31 19.35 -29.90
CA LEU A 165 -12.25 20.36 -30.02
C LEU A 165 -11.15 19.93 -31.02
N ALA A 166 -10.69 18.69 -30.94
CA ALA A 166 -9.64 18.17 -31.82
C ALA A 166 -10.02 18.25 -33.30
N ARG A 167 -11.31 18.07 -33.62
CA ARG A 167 -11.86 18.13 -35.00
C ARG A 167 -12.09 19.55 -35.53
N GLN A 168 -11.96 20.58 -34.70
CA GLN A 168 -12.18 21.96 -35.13
C GLN A 168 -10.92 22.52 -35.78
N ASP A 169 -10.88 22.61 -37.10
CA ASP A 169 -9.71 23.11 -37.84
C ASP A 169 -9.41 24.60 -37.62
N SER A 170 -10.39 25.36 -37.11
CA SER A 170 -10.27 26.81 -36.87
C SER A 170 -9.44 27.18 -35.64
N ILE A 171 -9.15 26.22 -34.75
CA ILE A 171 -8.43 26.47 -33.50
C ILE A 171 -6.96 26.07 -33.69
N GLU A 172 -6.05 26.94 -33.27
CA GLU A 172 -4.62 26.67 -33.32
C GLU A 172 -4.24 25.44 -32.49
N VAL A 173 -3.28 24.66 -32.97
CA VAL A 173 -2.87 23.41 -32.31
C VAL A 173 -2.38 23.67 -30.88
N GLU A 174 -1.65 24.77 -30.66
CA GLU A 174 -1.20 25.16 -29.32
C GLU A 174 -2.35 25.34 -28.33
N GLU A 175 -3.44 25.98 -28.76
CA GLU A 175 -4.62 26.19 -27.90
C GLU A 175 -5.33 24.87 -27.60
N LYS A 176 -5.44 23.97 -28.59
CA LYS A 176 -5.97 22.61 -28.39
C LYS A 176 -5.13 21.83 -27.37
N VAL A 177 -3.80 21.88 -27.49
CA VAL A 177 -2.88 21.19 -26.58
C VAL A 177 -3.02 21.72 -25.15
N LYS A 178 -3.06 23.05 -24.98
CA LYS A 178 -3.29 23.69 -23.66
C LYS A 178 -4.60 23.23 -23.04
N GLU A 179 -5.69 23.19 -23.80
CA GLU A 179 -7.00 22.79 -23.28
C GLU A 179 -7.06 21.30 -22.89
N ILE A 180 -6.41 20.43 -23.68
CA ILE A 180 -6.29 19.01 -23.34
C ILE A 180 -5.46 18.83 -22.05
N LEU A 181 -4.31 19.49 -21.93
CA LEU A 181 -3.47 19.43 -20.74
C LEU A 181 -4.17 20.04 -19.51
N SER A 182 -4.96 21.10 -19.71
CA SER A 182 -5.81 21.73 -18.68
C SER A 182 -6.89 20.76 -18.18
N SER A 183 -7.49 20.00 -19.09
CA SER A 183 -8.42 18.92 -18.72
C SER A 183 -7.72 17.81 -17.92
N ILE A 184 -6.52 17.39 -18.32
CA ILE A 184 -5.75 16.36 -17.58
C ILE A 184 -5.46 16.81 -16.16
N VAL A 185 -4.98 18.04 -15.96
CA VAL A 185 -4.61 18.54 -14.62
C VAL A 185 -5.83 18.73 -13.72
N LYS A 186 -6.96 19.20 -14.26
CA LYS A 186 -8.23 19.30 -13.52
C LYS A 186 -8.78 17.94 -13.14
N LEU A 187 -8.70 16.96 -14.04
CA LEU A 187 -9.11 15.58 -13.76
C LEU A 187 -8.22 14.94 -12.69
N ALA A 188 -6.92 15.26 -12.64
CA ALA A 188 -6.05 14.82 -11.55
C ALA A 188 -6.50 15.41 -10.19
N ALA A 189 -6.82 16.70 -10.12
CA ALA A 189 -7.34 17.30 -8.89
C ALA A 189 -8.68 16.70 -8.45
N LEU A 190 -9.61 16.49 -9.39
CA LEU A 190 -10.87 15.79 -9.13
C LEU A 190 -10.64 14.36 -8.63
N TRP A 191 -9.67 13.65 -9.21
CA TRP A 191 -9.31 12.29 -8.83
C TRP A 191 -8.82 12.21 -7.38
N ASP A 192 -8.05 13.18 -6.92
CA ASP A 192 -7.61 13.26 -5.52
C ASP A 192 -8.72 13.66 -4.54
N GLY A 193 -9.91 14.00 -5.04
CA GLY A 193 -11.10 14.29 -4.26
C GLY A 193 -11.37 15.77 -4.06
N HIS A 194 -10.68 16.65 -4.80
CA HIS A 194 -10.97 18.08 -4.78
C HIS A 194 -12.22 18.37 -5.61
N GLU A 195 -13.33 18.75 -4.97
CA GLU A 195 -14.58 19.07 -5.67
C GLU A 195 -14.46 20.29 -6.60
N LYS A 196 -13.53 21.20 -6.28
CA LYS A 196 -13.21 22.39 -7.06
C LYS A 196 -11.72 22.38 -7.42
N PRO A 197 -11.36 21.91 -8.63
CA PRO A 197 -9.97 21.84 -9.08
C PRO A 197 -9.21 23.17 -9.02
N GLU A 198 -9.92 24.29 -9.18
CA GLU A 198 -9.36 25.65 -9.20
C GLU A 198 -8.93 26.17 -7.82
N GLU A 199 -9.20 25.44 -6.75
CA GLU A 199 -8.77 25.81 -5.39
C GLU A 199 -7.41 25.16 -5.03
N VAL A 200 -6.85 24.35 -5.92
CA VAL A 200 -5.59 23.62 -5.72
C VAL A 200 -4.59 24.04 -6.79
N ASP A 201 -3.30 24.09 -6.47
CA ASP A 201 -2.24 24.40 -7.45
C ASP A 201 -1.60 23.11 -7.96
N TYR A 202 -2.22 22.49 -8.97
CA TYR A 202 -1.59 21.41 -9.74
C TYR A 202 -1.07 21.99 -11.03
N ASN A 203 0.13 21.55 -11.39
CA ASN A 203 0.86 22.01 -12.56
C ASN A 203 1.16 20.82 -13.46
N ILE A 204 1.19 21.08 -14.76
CA ILE A 204 1.57 20.09 -15.76
C ILE A 204 2.64 20.69 -16.66
N ASN A 205 3.80 20.02 -16.71
CA ASN A 205 4.87 20.36 -17.64
C ASN A 205 4.82 19.38 -18.81
N PHE A 206 4.87 19.91 -20.03
CA PHE A 206 4.99 19.11 -21.24
C PHE A 206 6.45 19.09 -21.70
N MET A 207 7.04 17.90 -21.79
CA MET A 207 8.45 17.71 -22.11
C MET A 207 8.60 16.92 -23.40
N VAL A 208 9.17 17.54 -24.43
CA VAL A 208 9.45 16.88 -25.70
C VAL A 208 10.75 16.09 -25.58
N LEU A 209 10.75 14.86 -26.09
CA LEU A 209 11.96 14.06 -26.20
C LEU A 209 12.69 14.40 -27.50
N LEU A 210 13.94 14.85 -27.37
CA LEU A 210 14.78 15.25 -28.50
C LEU A 210 16.06 14.42 -28.52
N ASP A 211 16.49 13.98 -29.70
CA ASP A 211 17.77 13.30 -29.88
C ASP A 211 18.94 14.25 -29.56
N SER A 212 19.92 13.76 -28.79
CA SER A 212 21.05 14.58 -28.34
C SER A 212 21.89 15.13 -29.50
N GLN A 213 22.06 14.37 -30.58
CA GLN A 213 22.83 14.78 -31.75
C GLN A 213 22.05 15.78 -32.60
N ALA A 214 20.73 15.60 -32.71
CA ALA A 214 19.85 16.58 -33.34
C ALA A 214 19.89 17.93 -32.60
N VAL A 215 19.82 17.94 -31.27
CA VAL A 215 19.96 19.17 -30.47
C VAL A 215 21.34 19.79 -30.66
N LYS A 216 22.41 18.99 -30.70
CA LYS A 216 23.78 19.46 -30.98
C LYS A 216 23.88 20.15 -32.34
N LEU A 217 23.19 19.62 -33.36
CA LEU A 217 23.14 20.20 -34.69
C LEU A 217 22.37 21.52 -34.69
N ALA A 218 21.20 21.57 -34.05
CA ALA A 218 20.37 22.78 -33.94
C ALA A 218 21.14 23.94 -33.26
N ILE A 219 21.88 23.64 -32.19
CA ILE A 219 22.73 24.65 -31.52
C ILE A 219 23.82 25.18 -32.46
N LYS A 220 24.45 24.31 -33.27
CA LYS A 220 25.43 24.72 -34.28
C LYS A 220 24.81 25.56 -35.41
N GLN A 221 23.52 25.36 -35.69
CA GLN A 221 22.75 26.13 -36.67
C GLN A 221 22.25 27.48 -36.13
N GLY A 222 22.45 27.77 -34.84
CA GLY A 222 22.16 29.07 -34.24
C GLY A 222 20.98 29.08 -33.26
N GLU A 223 20.39 27.93 -32.94
CA GLU A 223 19.32 27.84 -31.94
C GLU A 223 19.87 28.01 -30.51
N SER A 224 19.99 29.26 -30.08
CA SER A 224 20.59 29.62 -28.79
C SER A 224 19.76 29.19 -27.56
N ASP A 225 18.45 28.94 -27.74
CA ASP A 225 17.56 28.57 -26.64
C ASP A 225 17.93 27.21 -26.03
N PHE A 226 18.28 26.22 -26.85
CA PHE A 226 18.75 24.92 -26.34
C PHE A 226 20.04 25.06 -25.54
N SER A 227 20.98 25.88 -26.01
CA SER A 227 22.25 26.10 -25.32
C SER A 227 22.02 26.73 -23.94
N ARG A 228 21.18 27.77 -23.87
CA ARG A 228 20.80 28.41 -22.61
C ARG A 228 20.12 27.42 -21.67
N ALA A 229 19.11 26.71 -22.14
CA ALA A 229 18.31 25.78 -21.35
C ALA A 229 19.15 24.62 -20.77
N ILE A 230 20.12 24.10 -21.54
CA ILE A 230 21.04 23.05 -21.07
C ILE A 230 21.99 23.59 -19.99
N ASN A 231 22.58 24.77 -20.21
CA ASN A 231 23.56 25.35 -19.28
C ASN A 231 22.92 25.76 -17.94
N GLU A 232 21.66 26.20 -17.96
CA GLU A 232 20.92 26.60 -16.76
C GLU A 232 20.29 25.41 -16.01
N SER A 233 20.27 24.22 -16.61
CA SER A 233 19.65 23.04 -16.01
C SER A 233 20.60 22.32 -15.03
N PRO A 234 20.21 22.11 -13.75
CA PRO A 234 21.07 21.50 -12.73
C PRO A 234 21.25 19.99 -12.87
N PHE A 235 20.65 19.36 -13.89
CA PHE A 235 20.48 17.92 -13.99
C PHE A 235 21.64 17.20 -14.70
N PHE A 236 22.52 17.93 -15.39
CA PHE A 236 23.66 17.35 -16.09
C PHE A 236 24.83 17.13 -15.14
N LEU A 237 25.25 15.87 -14.98
CA LEU A 237 26.43 15.53 -14.18
C LEU A 237 27.72 15.94 -14.89
N TYR A 238 27.80 15.71 -16.20
CA TYR A 238 28.95 16.08 -17.03
C TYR A 238 28.75 17.46 -17.68
N SER A 239 28.78 18.51 -16.87
CA SER A 239 28.45 19.90 -17.26
C SER A 239 29.65 20.80 -17.59
N ASP A 240 30.84 20.22 -17.82
CA ASP A 240 32.07 20.98 -18.12
C ASP A 240 31.92 21.89 -19.35
N ASN A 241 31.12 21.46 -20.33
CA ASN A 241 30.72 22.20 -21.52
C ASN A 241 29.51 21.53 -22.18
N LEU A 242 28.90 22.22 -23.14
CA LEU A 242 27.71 21.75 -23.84
C LEU A 242 27.93 20.43 -24.62
N ASP A 243 29.08 20.26 -25.27
CA ASP A 243 29.39 19.01 -25.97
C ASP A 243 29.45 17.84 -24.97
N SER A 244 30.05 18.05 -23.79
CA SER A 244 30.06 17.08 -22.71
C SER A 244 28.67 16.78 -22.16
N CYS A 245 27.76 17.75 -22.11
CA CYS A 245 26.37 17.48 -21.72
C CYS A 245 25.72 16.50 -22.70
N LEU A 246 25.86 16.77 -24.00
CA LEU A 246 25.19 16.08 -25.11
C LEU A 246 25.81 14.73 -25.46
N ASP A 247 27.14 14.61 -25.46
CA ASP A 247 27.85 13.39 -25.84
C ASP A 247 27.74 12.27 -24.80
N ASN A 248 27.24 12.60 -23.60
CA ASN A 248 27.09 11.68 -22.48
C ASN A 248 25.64 11.22 -22.25
N CYS A 249 24.69 11.59 -23.11
CA CYS A 249 23.30 11.13 -23.10
C CYS A 249 22.83 10.76 -24.50
N ASP A 250 21.78 9.94 -24.62
CA ASP A 250 21.21 9.64 -25.93
C ASP A 250 20.20 10.71 -26.35
N ALA A 251 19.43 11.24 -25.39
CA ALA A 251 18.36 12.20 -25.64
C ALA A 251 18.24 13.24 -24.52
N ILE A 252 17.50 14.31 -24.80
CA ILE A 252 17.14 15.35 -23.84
C ILE A 252 15.61 15.46 -23.77
N LEU A 253 15.07 15.52 -22.56
CA LEU A 253 13.71 15.98 -22.33
C LEU A 253 13.72 17.50 -22.17
N TYR A 254 13.15 18.19 -23.15
CA TYR A 254 13.08 19.66 -23.20
C TYR A 254 11.67 20.13 -22.85
N THR A 255 11.53 21.00 -21.85
CA THR A 255 10.22 21.51 -21.43
C THR A 255 9.69 22.57 -22.39
N LYS A 256 8.60 22.29 -23.11
CA LYS A 256 7.91 23.25 -23.98
C LYS A 256 6.90 24.05 -23.14
N ARG A 257 7.36 25.19 -22.64
CA ARG A 257 6.60 26.08 -21.74
C ARG A 257 5.28 26.56 -22.31
N ALA A 258 5.24 26.78 -23.62
CA ALA A 258 4.02 27.16 -24.32
C ALA A 258 2.86 26.21 -24.00
N TYR A 259 3.11 24.94 -23.70
CA TYR A 259 2.04 23.97 -23.40
C TYR A 259 1.84 23.71 -21.90
N SER A 260 2.68 24.27 -21.03
CA SER A 260 2.58 24.00 -19.59
C SER A 260 1.41 24.79 -18.99
N VAL A 261 0.57 24.12 -18.19
CA VAL A 261 -0.64 24.73 -17.62
C VAL A 261 -0.79 24.41 -16.13
N SER A 262 -1.64 25.16 -15.44
CA SER A 262 -2.02 24.89 -14.05
C SER A 262 -3.54 24.86 -13.90
N THR A 263 -4.03 24.27 -12.82
CA THR A 263 -5.46 24.29 -12.44
C THR A 263 -6.01 25.71 -12.25
N ASN A 264 -5.17 26.67 -11.84
CA ASN A 264 -5.53 28.08 -11.66
C ASN A 264 -5.50 28.88 -12.97
N GLY A 265 -5.28 28.22 -14.11
CA GLY A 265 -5.12 28.82 -15.43
C GLY A 265 -3.73 28.55 -16.02
N ALA A 266 -3.49 28.98 -17.25
CA ALA A 266 -2.14 28.99 -17.78
C ALA A 266 -1.29 29.92 -16.90
N LYS A 267 -0.24 29.40 -16.26
CA LYS A 267 0.83 30.28 -15.78
C LYS A 267 1.29 31.02 -17.03
N GLU A 268 1.12 32.34 -17.09
CA GLU A 268 1.80 33.14 -18.09
C GLU A 268 3.28 32.78 -17.95
N SER A 269 3.80 32.07 -18.94
CA SER A 269 5.17 31.57 -18.90
C SER A 269 6.07 32.80 -18.84
N ASN A 270 6.70 33.05 -17.70
CA ASN A 270 7.66 34.14 -17.62
C ASN A 270 8.78 33.84 -18.65
N PRO A 271 8.94 34.66 -19.71
CA PRO A 271 9.92 34.40 -20.76
C PRO A 271 11.35 34.35 -20.22
N GLU A 272 11.59 34.94 -19.04
CA GLU A 272 12.90 35.04 -18.41
C GLU A 272 13.29 33.81 -17.57
N GLU A 273 12.35 32.95 -17.18
CA GLU A 273 12.74 31.75 -16.44
C GLU A 273 13.47 30.75 -17.39
N PRO A 274 14.35 29.86 -16.90
CA PRO A 274 15.03 28.84 -17.72
C PRO A 274 14.12 27.68 -18.17
N CYS A 275 14.14 27.29 -19.45
CA CYS A 275 13.55 26.00 -19.86
C CYS A 275 14.30 24.84 -19.18
N MET A 276 13.55 23.95 -18.54
CA MET A 276 14.15 22.78 -17.90
C MET A 276 14.50 21.71 -18.94
N CYS A 277 15.75 21.24 -18.89
CA CYS A 277 16.28 20.14 -19.67
C CYS A 277 16.72 18.99 -18.76
N LEU A 278 16.32 17.76 -19.08
CA LEU A 278 16.73 16.56 -18.35
C LEU A 278 17.45 15.61 -19.31
N PRO A 279 18.67 15.13 -18.99
CA PRO A 279 19.34 14.13 -19.81
C PRO A 279 18.63 12.77 -19.69
N VAL A 280 18.59 12.03 -20.79
CA VAL A 280 18.08 10.66 -20.86
C VAL A 280 19.14 9.76 -21.49
N THR A 281 19.45 8.66 -20.81
CA THR A 281 20.34 7.62 -21.32
C THR A 281 19.64 6.26 -21.28
N TYR A 282 19.49 5.60 -22.42
CA TYR A 282 18.88 4.29 -22.50
C TYR A 282 19.77 3.20 -21.91
N SER A 283 19.15 2.14 -21.39
CA SER A 283 19.86 0.99 -20.82
C SER A 283 20.85 0.36 -21.79
N GLN A 284 20.48 0.27 -23.07
CA GLN A 284 21.28 -0.32 -24.15
C GLN A 284 22.23 0.67 -24.86
N SER A 285 22.35 1.90 -24.36
CA SER A 285 23.19 2.94 -24.96
C SER A 285 24.67 2.52 -25.04
N GLU A 286 25.30 2.85 -26.17
CA GLU A 286 26.74 2.68 -26.43
C GLU A 286 27.59 3.82 -25.86
N VAL A 287 26.96 4.85 -25.27
CA VAL A 287 27.65 5.98 -24.67
C VAL A 287 28.57 5.49 -23.55
N LYS A 288 29.87 5.80 -23.67
CA LYS A 288 30.93 5.33 -22.75
C LYS A 288 30.74 5.84 -21.33
N THR A 289 30.32 7.10 -21.19
CA THR A 289 30.13 7.80 -19.92
C THR A 289 28.71 8.33 -19.87
N LYS A 290 27.84 7.63 -19.13
CA LYS A 290 26.40 7.89 -19.14
C LYS A 290 26.02 8.97 -18.13
N GLN A 291 25.19 9.94 -18.54
CA GLN A 291 24.46 10.80 -17.63
C GLN A 291 23.53 9.94 -16.75
N PRO A 292 23.43 10.20 -15.45
CA PRO A 292 22.48 9.49 -14.60
C PRO A 292 21.04 9.87 -14.97
N ASN A 293 20.15 8.89 -15.08
CA ASN A 293 18.72 9.17 -15.29
C ASN A 293 18.06 9.54 -13.96
N LEU A 294 17.48 10.73 -13.91
CA LEU A 294 16.70 11.15 -12.74
C LEU A 294 15.38 10.36 -12.63
N PHE A 295 14.85 10.27 -11.43
CA PHE A 295 13.50 9.75 -11.20
C PHE A 295 12.43 10.62 -11.90
N GLY A 296 11.23 10.08 -12.10
CA GLY A 296 10.15 10.78 -12.80
C GLY A 296 10.28 10.69 -14.31
N ALA A 297 10.41 11.82 -15.02
CA ALA A 297 10.31 11.88 -16.47
C ALA A 297 11.43 11.10 -17.22
N PRO A 298 12.72 11.17 -16.85
CA PRO A 298 13.75 10.36 -17.50
C PRO A 298 13.54 8.86 -17.27
N ALA A 299 13.22 8.46 -16.03
CA ALA A 299 12.88 7.07 -15.71
C ALA A 299 11.64 6.57 -16.48
N CYS A 300 10.64 7.43 -16.69
CA CYS A 300 9.44 7.13 -17.48
C CYS A 300 9.76 6.77 -18.93
N ILE A 301 10.73 7.46 -19.55
CA ILE A 301 11.23 7.11 -20.89
C ILE A 301 11.92 5.75 -20.87
N VAL A 302 12.89 5.57 -19.96
CA VAL A 302 13.73 4.36 -19.91
C VAL A 302 12.91 3.11 -19.59
N GLU A 303 11.94 3.20 -18.69
CA GLU A 303 11.04 2.10 -18.32
C GLU A 303 9.83 1.96 -19.26
N SER A 304 9.61 2.93 -20.15
CA SER A 304 8.51 2.96 -21.12
C SER A 304 7.10 2.81 -20.52
N LYS A 305 6.93 3.27 -19.27
CA LYS A 305 5.69 3.22 -18.49
C LYS A 305 5.52 4.49 -17.66
N ALA A 306 4.30 4.77 -17.22
CA ALA A 306 4.04 5.88 -16.31
C ALA A 306 4.73 5.64 -14.96
N ILE A 307 5.38 6.68 -14.42
CA ILE A 307 6.14 6.63 -13.18
C ILE A 307 5.52 7.57 -12.16
N TYR A 308 5.20 7.00 -11.00
CA TYR A 308 4.68 7.73 -9.85
C TYR A 308 5.73 7.88 -8.77
N ILE A 309 5.99 9.11 -8.34
CA ILE A 309 6.91 9.46 -7.28
C ILE A 309 6.12 10.08 -6.14
N PRO A 310 5.87 9.36 -5.04
CA PRO A 310 5.04 9.86 -3.94
C PRO A 310 5.72 10.97 -3.12
N ASN A 311 7.06 10.96 -3.07
CA ASN A 311 7.84 11.91 -2.29
C ASN A 311 9.17 12.21 -3.01
N THR A 312 9.27 13.39 -3.60
CA THR A 312 10.47 13.87 -4.30
C THR A 312 11.70 13.90 -3.41
N SER A 313 11.56 14.24 -2.13
CA SER A 313 12.69 14.30 -1.19
C SER A 313 13.29 12.92 -0.94
N GLU A 314 12.45 11.90 -0.72
CA GLU A 314 12.91 10.52 -0.56
C GLU A 314 13.50 9.95 -1.85
N ALA A 315 12.87 10.26 -3.00
CA ALA A 315 13.36 9.84 -4.31
C ALA A 315 14.73 10.47 -4.63
N LEU A 316 14.92 11.75 -4.32
CA LEU A 316 16.20 12.43 -4.47
C LEU A 316 17.29 11.80 -3.62
N GLN A 317 17.02 11.53 -2.34
CA GLN A 317 18.00 10.90 -1.46
C GLN A 317 18.37 9.48 -1.92
N ARG A 318 17.42 8.74 -2.48
CA ARG A 318 17.69 7.45 -3.12
C ARG A 318 18.58 7.62 -4.34
N PHE A 319 18.20 8.52 -5.25
CA PHE A 319 18.96 8.82 -6.45
C PHE A 319 20.41 9.24 -6.14
N ILE A 320 20.63 10.16 -5.19
CA ILE A 320 21.97 10.61 -4.79
C ILE A 320 22.83 9.42 -4.32
N ARG A 321 22.29 8.56 -3.46
CA ARG A 321 23.03 7.38 -2.97
C ARG A 321 23.41 6.41 -4.09
N GLU A 322 22.48 6.15 -4.99
CA GLU A 322 22.73 5.27 -6.14
C GLU A 322 23.77 5.90 -7.08
N ALA A 323 23.57 7.16 -7.47
CA ALA A 323 24.45 7.88 -8.39
C ALA A 323 25.88 8.06 -7.83
N GLN A 324 26.03 8.29 -6.52
CA GLN A 324 27.33 8.33 -5.86
C GLN A 324 28.08 6.99 -5.94
N SER A 325 27.34 5.87 -5.91
CA SER A 325 27.94 4.53 -5.98
C SER A 325 28.28 4.10 -7.40
N THR A 326 27.57 4.62 -8.42
CA THR A 326 27.71 4.19 -9.82
C THR A 326 28.53 5.15 -10.69
N HIS A 327 28.57 6.45 -10.37
CA HIS A 327 29.25 7.45 -11.19
C HIS A 327 30.46 8.04 -10.47
N VAL A 328 31.66 7.74 -10.96
CA VAL A 328 32.95 8.19 -10.38
C VAL A 328 33.07 9.72 -10.34
N ARG A 329 32.46 10.44 -11.28
CA ARG A 329 32.47 11.92 -11.32
C ARG A 329 31.40 12.58 -10.46
N PHE A 330 30.57 11.81 -9.75
CA PHE A 330 29.57 12.38 -8.87
C PHE A 330 30.24 13.27 -7.82
N SER A 331 29.91 14.57 -7.84
CA SER A 331 30.56 15.58 -7.01
C SER A 331 29.58 16.15 -5.98
N LYS A 332 30.13 16.71 -4.90
CA LYS A 332 29.33 17.44 -3.91
C LYS A 332 28.66 18.69 -4.52
N HIS A 333 29.29 19.30 -5.53
CA HIS A 333 28.70 20.44 -6.23
C HIS A 333 27.41 20.02 -6.96
N TYR A 334 27.45 18.93 -7.73
CA TYR A 334 26.27 18.39 -8.41
C TYR A 334 25.16 18.00 -7.42
N GLN A 335 25.53 17.38 -6.30
CA GLN A 335 24.58 17.09 -5.22
C GLN A 335 23.88 18.36 -4.73
N ASN A 336 24.63 19.42 -4.43
CA ASN A 336 24.05 20.67 -3.94
C ASN A 336 23.08 21.30 -4.95
N LEU A 337 23.41 21.27 -6.25
CA LEU A 337 22.52 21.79 -7.30
C LEU A 337 21.17 21.07 -7.32
N LEU A 338 21.18 19.74 -7.15
CA LEU A 338 19.94 18.96 -7.08
C LEU A 338 19.17 19.21 -5.78
N GLU A 339 19.88 19.30 -4.65
CA GLU A 339 19.25 19.60 -3.35
C GLU A 339 18.61 20.98 -3.33
N GLU A 340 19.26 21.98 -3.95
CA GLU A 340 18.73 23.34 -4.13
C GLU A 340 17.49 23.34 -5.03
N TYR A 341 17.54 22.63 -6.16
CA TYR A 341 16.39 22.53 -7.07
C TYR A 341 15.15 21.91 -6.39
N TYR A 342 15.36 20.88 -5.56
CA TYR A 342 14.28 20.20 -4.84
C TYR A 342 14.06 20.75 -3.42
N GLU A 343 14.69 21.87 -3.06
CA GLU A 343 14.54 22.46 -1.74
C GLU A 343 13.09 22.87 -1.51
N GLY A 344 12.55 22.53 -0.33
CA GLY A 344 11.15 22.77 0.01
C GLY A 344 10.12 21.93 -0.78
N CYS A 345 10.52 21.23 -1.84
CA CYS A 345 9.65 20.41 -2.66
C CYS A 345 9.44 19.04 -2.02
N LYS A 346 8.33 18.90 -1.27
CA LYS A 346 7.88 17.60 -0.71
C LYS A 346 6.61 17.10 -1.40
N PHE A 347 6.48 17.41 -2.67
CA PHE A 347 5.33 17.07 -3.49
C PHE A 347 5.54 15.73 -4.18
N SER A 348 4.46 15.18 -4.70
CA SER A 348 4.51 14.02 -5.58
C SER A 348 4.59 14.44 -7.04
N ILE A 349 5.21 13.60 -7.84
CA ILE A 349 5.35 13.78 -9.29
C ILE A 349 4.73 12.57 -9.97
N TYR A 350 3.98 12.82 -11.04
CA TYR A 350 3.44 11.77 -11.89
C TYR A 350 3.81 12.02 -13.35
N SER A 351 4.66 11.17 -13.90
CA SER A 351 5.19 11.29 -15.26
C SER A 351 4.53 10.26 -16.17
N ILE A 352 3.89 10.72 -17.25
CA ILE A 352 3.12 9.90 -18.19
C ILE A 352 3.78 9.98 -19.57
N PRO A 353 4.17 8.85 -20.18
CA PRO A 353 4.75 8.87 -21.52
C PRO A 353 3.63 9.01 -22.57
N LEU A 354 3.83 9.88 -23.54
CA LEU A 354 3.00 9.97 -24.74
C LEU A 354 3.66 9.16 -25.86
N LYS A 355 2.88 8.25 -26.44
CA LYS A 355 3.31 7.36 -27.51
C LYS A 355 2.66 7.77 -28.82
N ASP A 356 3.42 7.66 -29.90
CA ASP A 356 2.89 7.78 -31.24
C ASP A 356 2.10 6.52 -31.64
N LYS A 357 1.67 6.46 -32.91
CA LYS A 357 0.90 5.33 -33.46
C LYS A 357 1.72 4.03 -33.53
N ASP A 358 3.04 4.14 -33.63
CA ASP A 358 3.97 3.02 -33.74
C ASP A 358 4.46 2.55 -32.36
N GLY A 359 4.08 3.28 -31.29
CA GLY A 359 4.37 2.95 -29.91
C GLY A 359 5.65 3.59 -29.37
N PHE A 360 6.33 4.44 -30.15
CA PHE A 360 7.51 5.18 -29.71
C PHE A 360 7.12 6.36 -28.84
N ILE A 361 7.91 6.59 -27.78
CA ILE A 361 7.67 7.71 -26.87
C ILE A 361 8.33 8.95 -27.46
N PHE A 362 7.56 10.00 -27.67
CA PHE A 362 8.06 11.27 -28.22
C PHE A 362 7.95 12.44 -27.22
N SER A 363 7.18 12.27 -26.15
CA SER A 363 6.97 13.31 -25.14
C SER A 363 6.57 12.71 -23.80
N VAL A 364 6.76 13.47 -22.72
CA VAL A 364 6.33 13.15 -21.36
C VAL A 364 5.49 14.29 -20.81
N VAL A 365 4.36 13.91 -20.22
CA VAL A 365 3.49 14.80 -19.46
C VAL A 365 3.81 14.61 -17.99
N ASN A 366 4.23 15.68 -17.31
CA ASN A 366 4.64 15.62 -15.92
C ASN A 366 3.71 16.44 -15.02
N ILE A 367 2.91 15.77 -14.19
CA ILE A 367 1.97 16.39 -13.26
C ILE A 367 2.64 16.50 -11.89
N TYR A 368 2.56 17.68 -11.26
CA TYR A 368 3.16 17.95 -9.96
C TYR A 368 2.40 19.03 -9.19
N GLN A 369 2.56 19.07 -7.87
CA GLN A 369 1.87 20.02 -7.00
C GLN A 369 2.75 21.26 -6.89
N GLY A 370 2.13 22.43 -7.01
CA GLY A 370 2.77 23.70 -6.71
C GLY A 370 2.89 23.96 -5.22
N PHE A 371 3.65 25.00 -4.88
CA PHE A 371 4.01 25.34 -3.51
C PHE A 371 2.88 26.11 -2.82
N ILE A 372 1.87 25.42 -2.29
CA ILE A 372 0.89 26.05 -1.39
C ILE A 372 0.89 25.31 -0.06
N GLY A 373 1.07 26.07 1.02
CA GLY A 373 1.27 25.64 2.40
C GLY A 373 0.06 24.99 3.07
N THR A 374 -0.64 24.10 2.38
CA THR A 374 -1.63 23.20 2.96
C THR A 374 -1.01 21.81 3.12
N ASP A 375 -1.14 21.23 4.31
CA ASP A 375 -0.67 19.88 4.64
C ASP A 375 -1.46 18.76 3.93
N ASP A 376 -2.45 19.11 3.11
CA ASP A 376 -3.26 18.18 2.32
C ASP A 376 -2.53 17.82 1.01
N LYS A 377 -1.48 17.01 1.15
CA LYS A 377 -0.72 16.49 0.01
C LYS A 377 -1.50 15.41 -0.69
N LEU A 378 -1.92 15.58 -1.94
CA LEU A 378 -2.17 14.45 -2.82
C LEU A 378 -1.94 14.79 -4.30
N ILE A 379 -1.18 13.94 -5.00
CA ILE A 379 -1.07 13.67 -6.45
C ILE A 379 -0.51 12.26 -6.49
N LEU A 380 -1.10 11.17 -6.99
CA LEU A 380 -2.45 10.71 -6.72
C LEU A 380 -2.35 9.53 -5.73
N ARG A 381 -2.42 9.80 -4.41
CA ARG A 381 -2.46 8.91 -3.20
C ARG A 381 -1.51 7.72 -3.05
N SER A 382 -1.37 6.88 -4.07
CA SER A 382 -0.56 5.66 -4.08
C SER A 382 -0.27 5.23 -5.52
N GLU A 383 0.67 4.30 -5.69
CA GLU A 383 1.01 3.75 -7.01
C GLU A 383 -0.20 3.08 -7.70
N GLU A 384 -1.06 2.39 -6.95
CA GLU A 384 -2.28 1.76 -7.48
C GLU A 384 -3.29 2.79 -8.02
N HIS A 385 -3.42 3.92 -7.33
CA HIS A 385 -4.28 5.03 -7.75
C HIS A 385 -3.73 5.71 -9.00
N ALA A 386 -2.44 6.02 -9.02
CA ALA A 386 -1.77 6.61 -10.17
C ALA A 386 -1.89 5.69 -11.41
N SER A 387 -1.71 4.38 -11.23
CA SER A 387 -1.90 3.39 -12.30
C SER A 387 -3.35 3.34 -12.79
N SER A 388 -4.33 3.40 -11.89
CA SER A 388 -5.75 3.40 -12.27
C SER A 388 -6.12 4.67 -13.04
N PHE A 389 -5.61 5.82 -12.59
CA PHE A 389 -5.74 7.09 -13.29
C PHE A 389 -5.12 7.03 -14.69
N TYR A 390 -3.93 6.45 -14.87
CA TYR A 390 -3.30 6.25 -16.18
C TYR A 390 -4.23 5.56 -17.18
N HIS A 391 -4.80 4.42 -16.78
CA HIS A 391 -5.61 3.60 -17.66
C HIS A 391 -6.89 4.33 -18.09
N LEU A 392 -7.46 5.14 -17.22
CA LEU A 392 -8.64 5.95 -17.53
C LEU A 392 -8.31 7.19 -18.36
N MET A 393 -7.12 7.75 -18.19
CA MET A 393 -6.65 8.91 -18.96
C MET A 393 -6.06 8.56 -20.33
N SER A 394 -5.78 7.28 -20.59
CA SER A 394 -5.19 6.84 -21.87
C SER A 394 -5.92 7.37 -23.12
N PRO A 395 -7.27 7.42 -23.20
CA PRO A 395 -7.96 8.00 -24.35
C PRO A 395 -7.64 9.48 -24.57
N ILE A 396 -7.50 10.26 -23.48
CA ILE A 396 -7.17 11.69 -23.55
C ILE A 396 -5.69 11.87 -23.93
N CYS A 397 -4.79 11.04 -23.39
CA CYS A 397 -3.37 11.04 -23.79
C CYS A 397 -3.19 10.67 -25.27
N ASN A 398 -3.98 9.70 -25.78
CA ASN A 398 -3.94 9.32 -27.20
C ASN A 398 -4.49 10.44 -28.10
N LEU A 399 -5.52 11.15 -27.65
CA LEU A 399 -6.04 12.32 -28.36
C LEU A 399 -5.00 13.44 -28.42
N LEU A 400 -4.31 13.72 -27.30
CA LEU A 400 -3.20 14.67 -27.25
C LEU A 400 -2.11 14.30 -28.26
N ALA A 401 -1.71 13.03 -28.31
CA ALA A 401 -0.73 12.55 -29.27
C ALA A 401 -1.17 12.74 -30.73
N GLN A 402 -2.46 12.54 -31.04
CA GLN A 402 -2.99 12.77 -32.38
C GLN A 402 -2.96 14.24 -32.79
N VAL A 403 -3.31 15.14 -31.87
CA VAL A 403 -3.28 16.59 -32.12
C VAL A 403 -1.84 17.08 -32.36
N LEU A 404 -0.87 16.52 -31.63
CA LEU A 404 0.55 16.82 -31.82
C LEU A 404 1.12 16.23 -33.13
N ASP A 405 0.69 15.02 -33.52
CA ASP A 405 1.07 14.43 -34.82
C ASP A 405 0.57 15.29 -35.99
N SER A 406 -0.64 15.88 -35.92
CA SER A 406 -1.10 16.83 -36.94
C SER A 406 -0.24 18.08 -37.08
N GLU A 407 0.31 18.61 -35.97
CA GLU A 407 1.23 19.76 -36.01
C GLU A 407 2.51 19.45 -36.79
N SER A 408 3.07 18.26 -36.59
CA SER A 408 4.29 17.81 -37.27
C SER A 408 4.09 17.64 -38.78
N ARG A 409 2.87 17.28 -39.21
CA ARG A 409 2.52 17.12 -40.63
C ARG A 409 2.25 18.46 -41.30
N ASP A 410 1.59 19.38 -40.61
CA ASP A 410 1.31 20.71 -41.15
C ASP A 410 2.59 21.56 -41.25
N SER A 411 3.52 21.43 -40.30
CA SER A 411 4.86 22.03 -40.41
C SER A 411 5.68 21.44 -41.56
N SER A 412 5.53 20.15 -41.90
CA SER A 412 6.18 19.57 -43.10
C SER A 412 5.58 20.06 -44.45
N SER A 413 4.39 20.67 -44.42
CA SER A 413 3.72 21.24 -45.60
C SER A 413 4.04 22.72 -45.84
N LYS A 414 4.69 23.38 -44.87
CA LYS A 414 5.32 24.70 -45.02
C LYS A 414 6.83 24.48 -45.12
N PRO A 415 7.49 24.83 -46.24
CA PRO A 415 8.94 24.76 -46.28
C PRO A 415 9.47 25.89 -45.38
N ASP A 416 9.79 25.55 -44.11
CA ASP A 416 10.99 25.98 -43.39
C ASP A 416 10.99 25.47 -41.93
N GLU A 417 12.16 25.01 -41.51
CA GLU A 417 12.67 24.80 -40.14
C GLU A 417 12.14 23.62 -39.28
N LEU A 418 12.76 22.46 -39.52
CA LEU A 418 13.20 21.38 -38.60
C LEU A 418 12.86 19.99 -39.17
N GLY A 419 13.81 19.46 -39.94
CA GLY A 419 13.70 18.17 -40.61
C GLY A 419 13.73 17.00 -39.62
N VAL A 420 12.58 16.36 -39.44
CA VAL A 420 12.50 14.97 -38.98
C VAL A 420 12.77 14.08 -40.20
N VAL A 421 13.98 13.52 -40.29
CA VAL A 421 14.33 12.54 -41.33
C VAL A 421 13.90 11.16 -40.84
N GLY A 422 12.93 10.56 -41.54
CA GLY A 422 12.65 9.14 -41.45
C GLY A 422 13.83 8.34 -41.98
N GLU A 423 14.22 7.30 -41.24
CA GLU A 423 15.26 6.36 -41.66
C GLU A 423 14.80 5.57 -42.89
N GLY A 424 15.53 5.74 -43.99
CA GLY A 424 15.58 4.80 -45.10
C GLY A 424 16.89 4.03 -45.05
N GLY A 425 16.80 2.74 -44.79
CA GLY A 425 17.90 1.77 -44.82
C GLY A 425 17.39 0.35 -44.65
#